data_AF-A0A820YWC5-F1
#
_entry.id   AF-A0A820YWC5-F1
#
_cell.length_a   1.000
_cell.length_b   1.000
_cell.length_c   1.000
_cell.angle_alpha   90.00
_cell.angle_beta   90.00
_cell.angle_gamma   90.00
#
_symmetry.space_group_name_H-M   'P 1'
#
loop_
_entity.id
_entity.type
_entity.pdbx_description
1 polymer ?
#
loop_
_entity_poly.entity_id
_entity_poly.type
_entity_poly.pdbx_seq_one_letter_code
_entity_poly.pdbx_strand_id
1 'polypeptide(L)'
;MSSIINLFVFICAFIILISQLSFGQLPCPVEEDPVQLAECAQLDVQAIIQAAKGNLKLFCNLAERYMECFKTKTRNCIGGWAAEGGFTELQNLAQWCCVNPGVQEPDECPLRRNPKCFSGDGHVSMANGETKILRDLRPGDRVLVMNSKQQIVEDEVIMMLDSQPNRPALFYSIETETGHHLSLTGNHFIAVNHNDRFLPANKIKAHDTVFIHHHGRLQPVIVRNVTEEYKVGYFTPMTGQGTIIVNGMAASCYSSVISHDLAHYMLAPLRWWYRLAKLFSVEQPFSYSPDSGIHWLPQAMLQLTEQYLPSVLTTQSL
;
A
#
# COMPACT_ATOMS: atom_id res chain seq x y z
N MET A 1 -31.19 -28.21 5.84
CA MET A 1 -29.90 -28.80 5.42
C MET A 1 -29.80 -29.02 3.92
N SER A 2 -30.80 -29.64 3.26
CA SER A 2 -30.76 -29.89 1.80
C SER A 2 -30.60 -28.62 0.93
N SER A 3 -31.24 -27.49 1.26
CA SER A 3 -31.11 -26.24 0.48
C SER A 3 -29.74 -25.56 0.57
N ILE A 4 -29.02 -25.73 1.68
CA ILE A 4 -27.68 -25.14 1.87
C ILE A 4 -26.65 -25.96 1.10
N ILE A 5 -26.79 -27.29 1.11
CA ILE A 5 -25.94 -28.19 0.32
C ILE A 5 -26.16 -27.94 -1.17
N ASN A 6 -27.42 -27.77 -1.61
CA ASN A 6 -27.72 -27.45 -3.00
C ASN A 6 -27.16 -26.08 -3.41
N LEU A 7 -27.24 -25.06 -2.54
CA LEU A 7 -26.64 -23.74 -2.80
C LEU A 7 -25.12 -23.82 -2.89
N PHE A 8 -24.47 -24.60 -2.02
CA PHE A 8 -23.02 -24.80 -2.03
C PHE A 8 -22.57 -25.56 -3.29
N VAL A 9 -23.29 -26.60 -3.68
CA VAL A 9 -23.05 -27.34 -4.93
C VAL A 9 -23.27 -26.43 -6.15
N PHE A 10 -24.29 -25.56 -6.13
CA PHE A 10 -24.54 -24.61 -7.21
C PHE A 10 -23.44 -23.56 -7.31
N ILE A 11 -22.96 -23.04 -6.17
CA ILE A 11 -21.84 -22.09 -6.12
C ILE A 11 -20.54 -22.76 -6.60
N CYS A 12 -20.24 -23.98 -6.16
CA CYS A 12 -19.08 -24.73 -6.63
C CYS A 12 -19.17 -25.04 -8.13
N ALA A 13 -20.34 -25.47 -8.62
CA ALA A 13 -20.56 -25.71 -10.05
C ALA A 13 -20.47 -24.41 -10.86
N PHE A 14 -20.93 -23.28 -10.33
CA PHE A 14 -20.84 -21.96 -10.95
C PHE A 14 -19.41 -21.42 -10.95
N ILE A 15 -18.64 -21.66 -9.89
CA ILE A 15 -17.20 -21.34 -9.83
C ILE A 15 -16.40 -22.22 -10.81
N ILE A 16 -16.73 -23.51 -10.91
CA ILE A 16 -16.13 -24.42 -11.90
C ILE A 16 -16.50 -23.96 -13.31
N LEU A 17 -17.78 -23.61 -13.55
CA LEU A 17 -18.25 -23.10 -14.84
C LEU A 17 -17.60 -21.76 -15.18
N ILE A 18 -17.39 -20.85 -14.21
CA ILE A 18 -16.65 -19.60 -14.39
C ILE A 18 -15.15 -19.86 -14.62
N SER A 19 -14.57 -20.88 -13.99
CA SER A 19 -13.18 -21.27 -14.24
C SER A 19 -12.98 -21.94 -15.61
N GLN A 20 -14.05 -22.48 -16.20
CA GLN A 20 -14.07 -23.05 -17.56
C GLN A 20 -14.60 -22.07 -18.62
N LEU A 21 -15.29 -21.01 -18.22
CA LEU A 21 -15.56 -19.85 -19.05
C LEU A 21 -14.22 -19.15 -19.21
N SER A 22 -13.56 -19.48 -20.32
CA SER A 22 -12.31 -18.90 -20.77
C SER A 22 -12.32 -17.39 -20.51
N PHE A 23 -11.60 -16.96 -19.47
CA PHE A 23 -10.92 -15.67 -19.55
C PHE A 23 -10.17 -15.77 -20.87
N GLY A 24 -10.55 -14.95 -21.85
CA GLY A 24 -9.82 -14.89 -23.11
C GLY A 24 -8.39 -14.52 -22.74
N GLN A 25 -7.53 -15.53 -22.60
CA GLN A 25 -6.11 -15.36 -22.40
C GLN A 25 -5.66 -14.64 -23.66
N LEU A 26 -5.38 -13.34 -23.55
CA LEU A 26 -4.47 -12.73 -24.51
C LEU A 26 -3.22 -13.62 -24.50
N PRO A 27 -2.69 -14.02 -25.66
CA PRO A 27 -1.57 -14.95 -25.71
C PRO A 27 -0.43 -14.44 -24.84
N CYS A 28 0.06 -15.29 -23.92
CA CYS A 28 1.25 -15.01 -23.12
C CYS A 28 2.46 -15.17 -24.06
N PRO A 29 3.18 -14.09 -24.41
CA PRO A 29 4.25 -14.15 -25.41
C PRO A 29 5.40 -15.10 -25.02
N VAL A 30 5.60 -15.30 -23.71
CA VAL A 30 6.63 -16.21 -23.16
C VAL A 30 6.26 -17.68 -23.35
N GLU A 31 4.97 -18.01 -23.34
CA GLU A 31 4.51 -19.39 -23.51
C GLU A 31 4.67 -19.86 -24.95
N GLU A 32 4.53 -18.93 -25.91
CA GLU A 32 4.76 -19.17 -27.34
C GLU A 32 6.25 -19.31 -27.69
N ASP A 33 7.13 -18.58 -27.00
CA ASP A 33 8.59 -18.66 -27.19
C ASP A 33 9.36 -18.28 -25.90
N PRO A 34 9.82 -19.27 -25.10
CA PRO A 34 10.55 -19.03 -23.86
C PRO A 34 11.94 -18.40 -24.09
N VAL A 35 12.46 -18.41 -25.31
CA VAL A 35 13.74 -17.77 -25.67
C VAL A 35 13.64 -16.25 -25.52
N GLN A 36 12.47 -15.66 -25.75
CA GLN A 36 12.26 -14.20 -25.62
C GLN A 36 12.39 -13.71 -24.18
N LEU A 37 12.07 -14.55 -23.19
CA LEU A 37 12.31 -14.22 -21.78
C LEU A 37 13.79 -14.40 -21.44
N ALA A 38 14.43 -15.42 -22.01
CA ALA A 38 15.87 -15.63 -21.88
C ALA A 38 16.69 -14.49 -22.50
N GLU A 39 16.21 -13.83 -23.56
CA GLU A 39 16.82 -12.60 -24.10
C GLU A 39 16.79 -11.45 -23.09
N CYS A 40 15.70 -11.30 -22.33
CA CYS A 40 15.65 -10.33 -21.22
C CYS A 40 16.52 -10.78 -20.02
N ALA A 41 16.70 -12.08 -19.81
CA ALA A 41 17.43 -12.65 -18.65
C ALA A 41 18.92 -12.96 -18.95
N GLN A 42 19.38 -12.79 -20.19
CA GLN A 42 20.79 -12.77 -20.58
C GLN A 42 21.44 -11.52 -19.96
N LEU A 43 21.64 -11.63 -18.65
CA LEU A 43 22.40 -10.71 -17.84
C LEU A 43 23.83 -10.77 -18.39
N ASP A 44 24.26 -9.71 -19.05
CA ASP A 44 25.70 -9.49 -19.20
C ASP A 44 26.22 -9.13 -17.81
N VAL A 45 26.51 -10.18 -17.03
CA VAL A 45 27.01 -10.07 -15.66
C VAL A 45 28.29 -9.24 -15.65
N GLN A 46 29.07 -9.22 -16.74
CA GLN A 46 30.24 -8.36 -16.86
C GLN A 46 29.85 -6.90 -17.09
N ALA A 47 28.86 -6.59 -17.92
CA ALA A 47 28.34 -5.23 -18.06
C ALA A 47 27.76 -4.69 -16.74
N ILE A 48 27.06 -5.53 -15.97
CA ILE A 48 26.54 -5.18 -14.64
C ILE A 48 27.68 -4.95 -13.64
N ILE A 49 28.67 -5.83 -13.60
CA ILE A 49 29.85 -5.70 -12.73
C ILE A 49 30.66 -4.45 -13.10
N GLN A 50 30.83 -4.15 -14.39
CA GLN A 50 31.55 -2.96 -14.87
C GLN A 50 30.75 -1.68 -14.61
N ALA A 51 29.44 -1.69 -14.80
CA ALA A 51 28.57 -0.56 -14.49
C ALA A 51 28.53 -0.28 -12.98
N ALA A 52 28.43 -1.32 -12.15
CA ALA A 52 28.46 -1.23 -10.68
C ALA A 52 29.82 -0.76 -10.14
N LYS A 53 30.92 -0.97 -10.88
CA LYS A 53 32.28 -0.59 -10.47
C LYS A 53 32.65 0.89 -10.70
N GLY A 54 31.84 1.68 -11.42
CA GLY A 54 32.25 3.05 -11.72
C GLY A 54 31.17 4.06 -12.08
N ASN A 55 29.91 3.64 -12.30
CA ASN A 55 28.87 4.58 -12.72
C ASN A 55 27.46 4.08 -12.34
N LEU A 56 26.95 4.52 -11.18
CA LEU A 56 25.62 4.19 -10.69
C LEU A 56 24.54 4.47 -11.75
N LYS A 57 24.63 5.60 -12.47
CA LYS A 57 23.69 5.95 -13.54
C LYS A 57 23.68 4.94 -14.70
N LEU A 58 24.84 4.38 -15.06
CA LEU A 58 24.95 3.35 -16.10
C LEU A 58 24.32 2.03 -15.64
N PHE A 59 24.55 1.64 -14.38
CA PHE A 59 23.95 0.45 -13.78
C PHE A 59 22.42 0.57 -13.78
N CYS A 60 21.90 1.75 -13.47
CA CYS A 60 20.48 2.00 -13.38
C CYS A 60 19.76 2.00 -14.73
N ASN A 61 20.34 2.65 -15.75
CA ASN A 61 19.82 2.58 -17.10
C ASN A 61 19.77 1.13 -17.63
N LEU A 62 20.74 0.30 -17.21
CA LEU A 62 20.77 -1.11 -17.58
C LEU A 62 19.66 -1.89 -16.86
N ALA A 63 19.49 -1.69 -15.55
CA ALA A 63 18.43 -2.31 -14.75
C ALA A 63 17.01 -1.92 -15.22
N GLU A 64 16.79 -0.66 -15.59
CA GLU A 64 15.53 -0.16 -16.12
C GLU A 64 15.16 -0.85 -17.44
N ARG A 65 16.12 -0.97 -18.37
CA ARG A 65 15.91 -1.68 -19.65
C ARG A 65 15.56 -3.15 -19.44
N TYR A 66 16.15 -3.80 -18.44
CA TYR A 66 15.83 -5.18 -18.09
C TYR A 66 14.41 -5.32 -17.52
N MET A 67 13.98 -4.42 -16.61
CA MET A 67 12.61 -4.45 -16.09
C MET A 67 11.55 -4.13 -17.14
N GLU A 68 11.83 -3.18 -18.03
CA GLU A 68 10.90 -2.86 -19.10
C GLU A 68 10.75 -4.03 -20.10
N CYS A 69 11.86 -4.73 -20.41
CA CYS A 69 11.85 -5.96 -21.20
C CYS A 69 10.99 -7.05 -20.54
N PHE A 70 11.22 -7.30 -19.24
CA PHE A 70 10.50 -8.31 -18.47
C PHE A 70 9.00 -8.00 -18.37
N LYS A 71 8.63 -6.76 -18.03
CA LYS A 71 7.24 -6.30 -18.00
C LYS A 71 6.57 -6.47 -19.36
N THR A 72 7.22 -6.05 -20.45
CA THR A 72 6.67 -6.15 -21.80
C THR A 72 6.37 -7.59 -22.20
N LYS A 73 7.32 -8.51 -21.96
CA LYS A 73 7.15 -9.93 -22.32
C LYS A 73 6.17 -10.67 -21.43
N THR A 74 6.03 -10.28 -20.16
CA THR A 74 5.14 -10.95 -19.20
C THR A 74 3.76 -10.31 -19.05
N ARG A 75 3.50 -9.17 -19.71
CA ARG A 75 2.28 -8.35 -19.53
C ARG A 75 0.95 -9.11 -19.65
N ASN A 76 0.87 -10.06 -20.59
CA ASN A 76 -0.34 -10.86 -20.82
C ASN A 76 -0.33 -12.21 -20.09
N CYS A 77 0.74 -12.51 -19.36
CA CYS A 77 0.85 -13.73 -18.58
C CYS A 77 0.18 -13.51 -17.22
N ILE A 78 -0.49 -14.54 -16.68
CA ILE A 78 -1.27 -14.45 -15.42
C ILE A 78 -0.41 -13.88 -14.27
N GLY A 79 0.83 -14.36 -14.12
CA GLY A 79 1.76 -13.86 -13.12
C GLY A 79 2.23 -12.42 -13.37
N GLY A 80 2.39 -12.01 -14.63
CA GLY A 80 2.79 -10.65 -15.00
C GLY A 80 1.67 -9.64 -14.77
N TRP A 81 0.42 -9.98 -15.10
CA TRP A 81 -0.74 -9.13 -14.80
C TRP A 81 -0.95 -8.94 -13.30
N ALA A 82 -0.82 -10.03 -12.52
CA ALA A 82 -0.89 -9.97 -11.07
C ALA A 82 0.19 -9.05 -10.46
N ALA A 83 1.39 -9.06 -11.06
CA ALA A 83 2.57 -8.35 -10.57
C ALA A 83 2.84 -6.99 -11.26
N GLU A 84 2.08 -6.58 -12.27
CA GLU A 84 2.35 -5.38 -13.11
C GLU A 84 2.53 -4.10 -12.28
N GLY A 85 1.69 -3.91 -11.27
CA GLY A 85 1.79 -2.78 -10.33
C GLY A 85 3.04 -2.85 -9.44
N GLY A 86 3.41 -4.05 -8.97
CA GLY A 86 4.61 -4.25 -8.16
C GLY A 86 5.91 -4.08 -8.95
N PHE A 87 5.96 -4.57 -10.19
CA PHE A 87 7.12 -4.38 -11.07
C PHE A 87 7.30 -2.91 -11.47
N THR A 88 6.21 -2.21 -11.74
CA THR A 88 6.24 -0.76 -12.03
C THR A 88 6.75 0.01 -10.82
N GLU A 89 6.24 -0.29 -9.63
CA GLU A 89 6.69 0.34 -8.39
C GLU A 89 8.18 0.06 -8.09
N LEU A 90 8.66 -1.17 -8.30
CA LEU A 90 10.08 -1.51 -8.16
C LEU A 90 10.97 -0.78 -9.16
N GLN A 91 10.52 -0.64 -10.41
CA GLN A 91 11.23 0.08 -11.46
C GLN A 91 11.36 1.56 -11.13
N ASN A 92 10.26 2.19 -10.71
CA ASN A 92 10.26 3.62 -10.37
C ASN A 92 11.16 3.86 -9.16
N LEU A 93 11.00 3.03 -8.12
CA LEU A 93 11.83 3.07 -6.92
C LEU A 93 13.33 2.92 -7.22
N ALA A 94 13.69 1.96 -8.07
CA ALA A 94 15.06 1.80 -8.55
C ALA A 94 15.53 3.07 -9.26
N GLN A 95 14.73 3.62 -10.18
CA GLN A 95 15.10 4.81 -10.94
C GLN A 95 15.39 6.01 -10.05
N TRP A 96 14.59 6.26 -9.01
CA TRP A 96 14.87 7.38 -8.10
C TRP A 96 16.14 7.23 -7.29
N CYS A 97 16.42 6.01 -6.80
CA CYS A 97 17.68 5.73 -6.12
C CYS A 97 18.90 6.03 -7.01
N CYS A 98 18.69 5.97 -8.32
CA CYS A 98 19.72 6.17 -9.32
C CYS A 98 19.91 7.61 -9.77
N VAL A 99 18.84 8.41 -9.74
CA VAL A 99 18.87 9.80 -10.23
C VAL A 99 18.92 10.84 -9.11
N ASN A 100 18.63 10.47 -7.86
CA ASN A 100 18.68 11.42 -6.75
C ASN A 100 20.13 11.63 -6.27
N PRO A 101 20.71 12.84 -6.46
CA PRO A 101 22.10 13.14 -6.05
C PRO A 101 22.33 13.09 -4.53
N GLY A 102 21.26 13.01 -3.73
CA GLY A 102 21.34 12.88 -2.27
C GLY A 102 21.45 11.44 -1.76
N VAL A 103 21.38 10.42 -2.60
CA VAL A 103 21.52 9.01 -2.20
C VAL A 103 22.99 8.61 -2.27
N GLN A 104 23.64 8.55 -1.11
CA GLN A 104 25.06 8.17 -0.97
C GLN A 104 25.23 6.71 -0.55
N GLU A 105 24.22 6.14 0.13
CA GLU A 105 24.24 4.75 0.61
C GLU A 105 23.01 3.91 0.17
N PRO A 106 23.15 2.58 -0.02
CA PRO A 106 22.06 1.71 -0.48
C PRO A 106 20.85 1.58 0.46
N ASP A 107 20.95 1.95 1.73
CA ASP A 107 19.86 1.93 2.71
C ASP A 107 19.02 3.22 2.72
N GLU A 108 19.53 4.30 2.11
CA GLU A 108 18.77 5.52 1.78
C GLU A 108 17.85 5.30 0.57
N CYS A 109 18.15 4.27 -0.21
CA CYS A 109 17.30 3.79 -1.28
C CYS A 109 16.13 2.96 -0.71
N PRO A 110 14.85 3.31 -0.97
CA PRO A 110 13.73 2.64 -0.33
C PRO A 110 13.44 1.23 -0.89
N LEU A 111 14.32 0.66 -1.74
CA LEU A 111 14.21 -0.69 -2.30
C LEU A 111 14.02 -1.79 -1.23
N ARG A 112 14.54 -1.59 -0.01
CA ARG A 112 14.44 -2.56 1.09
C ARG A 112 13.19 -2.44 1.94
N ARG A 113 12.46 -1.33 1.85
CA ARG A 113 11.24 -1.10 2.62
C ARG A 113 10.33 -0.26 1.75
N ASN A 114 9.39 -0.91 1.09
CA ASN A 114 8.30 -0.20 0.47
C ASN A 114 7.42 0.32 1.63
N PRO A 115 7.67 1.55 2.14
CA PRO A 115 7.10 1.96 3.40
C PRO A 115 5.60 2.12 3.18
N LYS A 116 4.80 1.89 4.22
CA LYS A 116 3.37 1.76 4.02
C LYS A 116 2.61 2.91 4.67
N CYS A 117 2.68 4.09 4.04
CA CYS A 117 2.53 5.36 4.75
C CYS A 117 1.87 6.46 3.91
N PHE A 118 1.47 7.51 4.59
CA PHE A 118 1.10 8.81 4.04
C PHE A 118 2.31 9.74 4.00
N SER A 119 2.30 10.73 3.11
CA SER A 119 3.31 11.79 3.15
C SER A 119 3.08 12.74 4.33
N GLY A 120 4.16 13.22 4.95
CA GLY A 120 4.10 14.06 6.15
C GLY A 120 3.47 15.44 5.96
N ASP A 121 3.35 15.92 4.73
CA ASP A 121 2.73 17.20 4.35
C ASP A 121 1.19 17.12 4.20
N GLY A 122 0.61 15.92 4.34
CA GLY A 122 -0.84 15.73 4.32
C GLY A 122 -1.54 16.44 5.48
N HIS A 123 -2.75 16.93 5.24
CA HIS A 123 -3.57 17.65 6.21
C HIS A 123 -4.71 16.76 6.70
N VAL A 124 -4.65 16.35 7.96
CA VAL A 124 -5.66 15.52 8.60
C VAL A 124 -6.86 16.38 8.99
N SER A 125 -8.07 15.92 8.67
CA SER A 125 -9.30 16.58 9.12
C SER A 125 -9.55 16.28 10.60
N MET A 126 -9.53 17.31 11.44
CA MET A 126 -9.67 17.19 12.89
C MET A 126 -11.15 17.22 13.30
N ALA A 127 -11.49 16.61 14.43
CA ALA A 127 -12.86 16.57 14.94
C ALA A 127 -13.43 17.96 15.30
N ASN A 128 -12.57 18.92 15.64
CA ASN A 128 -12.94 20.30 15.93
C ASN A 128 -13.22 21.15 14.67
N GLY A 129 -13.10 20.57 13.47
CA GLY A 129 -13.30 21.25 12.19
C GLY A 129 -12.04 21.91 11.61
N GLU A 130 -10.93 21.92 12.34
CA GLU A 130 -9.63 22.38 11.85
C GLU A 130 -8.91 21.30 11.03
N THR A 131 -7.76 21.64 10.47
CA THR A 131 -6.83 20.68 9.87
C THR A 131 -5.50 20.68 10.62
N LYS A 132 -4.85 19.52 10.67
CA LYS A 132 -3.53 19.37 11.28
C LYS A 132 -2.57 18.69 10.31
N ILE A 133 -1.36 19.20 10.19
CA ILE A 133 -0.33 18.56 9.36
C ILE A 133 -0.01 17.19 9.95
N LEU A 134 0.07 16.16 9.09
CA LEU A 134 0.19 14.77 9.51
C LEU A 134 1.46 14.51 10.32
N ARG A 135 2.58 15.17 10.00
CA ARG A 135 3.82 15.06 10.78
C ARG A 135 3.68 15.53 12.24
N ASP A 136 2.71 16.39 12.51
CA ASP A 136 2.41 16.94 13.84
C ASP A 136 1.27 16.20 14.53
N LEU A 137 0.67 15.21 13.88
CA LEU A 137 -0.36 14.35 14.46
C LEU A 137 0.26 13.50 15.59
N ARG A 138 -0.48 13.35 16.68
CA ARG A 138 -0.05 12.63 17.88
C ARG A 138 -1.15 11.66 18.35
N PRO A 139 -0.79 10.54 18.98
CA PRO A 139 -1.77 9.72 19.71
C PRO A 139 -2.58 10.57 20.69
N GLY A 140 -3.89 10.38 20.73
CA GLY A 140 -4.84 11.20 21.49
C GLY A 140 -5.52 12.31 20.69
N ASP A 141 -4.98 12.69 19.53
CA ASP A 141 -5.66 13.65 18.65
C ASP A 141 -7.02 13.09 18.18
N ARG A 142 -8.05 13.94 18.23
CA ARG A 142 -9.39 13.60 17.72
C ARG A 142 -9.55 14.03 16.27
N VAL A 143 -9.88 13.07 15.41
CA VAL A 143 -9.89 13.22 13.95
C VAL A 143 -11.21 12.75 13.35
N LEU A 144 -11.49 13.20 12.12
CA LEU A 144 -12.58 12.66 11.31
C LEU A 144 -12.11 11.41 10.57
N VAL A 145 -12.97 10.39 10.56
CA VAL A 145 -12.72 9.09 9.94
C VAL A 145 -13.96 8.57 9.22
N MET A 146 -13.79 7.57 8.36
CA MET A 146 -14.89 6.84 7.72
C MET A 146 -15.19 5.54 8.48
N ASN A 147 -16.42 5.36 8.98
CA ASN A 147 -16.81 4.10 9.62
C ASN A 147 -17.15 2.99 8.60
N SER A 148 -17.46 1.79 9.09
CA SER A 148 -17.85 0.64 8.25
C SER A 148 -19.14 0.86 7.45
N LYS A 149 -19.96 1.86 7.77
CA LYS A 149 -21.16 2.26 7.04
C LYS A 149 -20.92 3.42 6.06
N GLN A 150 -19.66 3.79 5.79
CA GLN A 150 -19.28 4.93 4.96
C GLN A 150 -19.85 6.27 5.45
N GLN A 151 -19.88 6.46 6.77
CA GLN A 151 -20.28 7.71 7.41
C GLN A 151 -19.07 8.38 8.03
N ILE A 152 -19.05 9.71 7.98
CA ILE A 152 -18.07 10.52 8.72
C ILE A 152 -18.40 10.45 10.20
N VAL A 153 -17.44 10.02 11.00
CA VAL A 153 -17.52 10.00 12.46
C VAL A 153 -16.24 10.55 13.06
N GLU A 154 -16.31 10.97 14.32
CA GLU A 154 -15.13 11.34 15.08
C GLU A 154 -14.50 10.10 15.71
N ASP A 155 -13.18 10.06 15.76
CA ASP A 155 -12.39 9.01 16.41
C ASP A 155 -11.07 9.57 16.96
N GLU A 156 -10.32 8.75 17.66
CA GLU A 156 -9.04 9.11 18.29
C GLU A 156 -7.88 8.39 17.57
N VAL A 157 -6.76 9.10 17.40
CA VAL A 157 -5.49 8.47 16.98
C VAL A 157 -4.97 7.64 18.15
N ILE A 158 -4.92 6.32 17.96
CA ILE A 158 -4.52 5.35 18.99
C ILE A 158 -3.00 5.27 19.09
N MET A 159 -2.32 5.26 17.94
CA MET A 159 -0.86 5.15 17.86
C MET A 159 -0.36 5.54 16.46
N MET A 160 0.94 5.76 16.34
CA MET A 160 1.64 5.79 15.05
C MET A 160 2.28 4.42 14.80
N LEU A 161 1.91 3.74 13.73
CA LEU A 161 2.48 2.43 13.35
C LEU A 161 3.91 2.57 12.82
N ASP A 162 4.17 3.64 12.07
CA ASP A 162 5.49 4.03 11.56
C ASP A 162 5.58 5.55 11.50
N SER A 163 6.76 6.10 11.75
CA SER A 163 7.04 7.54 11.71
C SER A 163 8.49 7.76 11.30
N GLN A 164 8.70 8.27 10.09
CA GLN A 164 10.03 8.44 9.50
C GLN A 164 10.15 9.83 8.89
N PRO A 165 10.39 10.88 9.70
CA PRO A 165 10.33 12.28 9.27
C PRO A 165 11.39 12.66 8.22
N ASN A 166 12.50 11.91 8.17
CA ASN A 166 13.67 12.21 7.34
C ASN A 166 13.98 11.12 6.31
N ARG A 167 13.15 10.08 6.20
CA ARG A 167 13.37 9.02 5.21
C ARG A 167 12.62 9.34 3.91
N PRO A 168 13.26 9.14 2.74
CA PRO A 168 12.60 9.28 1.46
C PRO A 168 11.69 8.08 1.17
N ALA A 169 10.63 8.31 0.39
CA ALA A 169 9.75 7.28 -0.14
C ALA A 169 9.15 7.69 -1.49
N LEU A 170 8.77 6.70 -2.30
CA LEU A 170 7.94 6.87 -3.48
C LEU A 170 6.47 6.98 -3.06
N PHE A 171 5.80 8.02 -3.53
CA PHE A 171 4.37 8.25 -3.35
C PHE A 171 3.65 8.27 -4.69
N TYR A 172 2.43 7.76 -4.67
CA TYR A 172 1.42 7.96 -5.69
C TYR A 172 0.55 9.13 -5.24
N SER A 173 0.62 10.21 -5.99
CA SER A 173 -0.17 11.42 -5.88
C SER A 173 -1.45 11.23 -6.68
N ILE A 174 -2.58 11.13 -5.97
CA ILE A 174 -3.90 10.93 -6.57
C ILE A 174 -4.60 12.29 -6.60
N GLU A 175 -4.82 12.83 -7.79
CA GLU A 175 -5.54 14.08 -8.01
C GLU A 175 -6.98 13.80 -8.46
N THR A 176 -7.95 14.47 -7.85
CA THR A 176 -9.38 14.36 -8.19
C THR A 176 -9.85 15.53 -9.05
N GLU A 177 -10.95 15.36 -9.77
CA GLU A 177 -11.56 16.44 -10.57
C GLU A 177 -11.99 17.66 -9.75
N THR A 178 -12.22 17.48 -8.45
CA THR A 178 -12.57 18.57 -7.52
C THR A 178 -11.35 19.27 -6.92
N GLY A 179 -10.13 18.90 -7.34
CA GLY A 179 -8.88 19.53 -6.90
C GLY A 179 -8.30 18.97 -5.59
N HIS A 180 -8.93 17.96 -4.98
CA HIS A 180 -8.32 17.24 -3.86
C HIS A 180 -7.15 16.39 -4.35
N HIS A 181 -6.10 16.32 -3.53
CA HIS A 181 -4.86 15.62 -3.84
C HIS A 181 -4.33 14.88 -2.61
N LEU A 182 -4.01 13.59 -2.74
CA LEU A 182 -3.48 12.78 -1.65
C LEU A 182 -2.28 11.94 -2.10
N SER A 183 -1.18 12.02 -1.34
CA SER A 183 0.06 11.30 -1.60
C SER A 183 0.23 10.11 -0.65
N LEU A 184 0.21 8.90 -1.21
CA LEU A 184 0.32 7.64 -0.47
C LEU A 184 1.35 6.71 -1.13
N THR A 185 2.05 5.90 -0.34
CA THR A 185 2.90 4.83 -0.88
C THR A 185 2.05 3.79 -1.62
N GLY A 186 2.60 3.07 -2.61
CA GLY A 186 1.81 2.27 -3.55
C GLY A 186 0.92 1.20 -2.92
N ASN A 187 1.35 0.58 -1.82
CA ASN A 187 0.58 -0.45 -1.10
C ASN A 187 -0.37 0.10 -0.02
N HIS A 188 -0.52 1.42 0.09
CA HIS A 188 -1.47 2.04 1.02
C HIS A 188 -2.87 2.07 0.41
N PHE A 189 -3.88 1.69 1.19
CA PHE A 189 -5.25 1.59 0.72
C PHE A 189 -5.99 2.92 0.77
N ILE A 190 -6.61 3.32 -0.34
CA ILE A 190 -7.55 4.45 -0.43
C ILE A 190 -8.99 3.93 -0.57
N ALA A 191 -9.96 4.64 0.00
CA ALA A 191 -11.37 4.26 -0.11
C ALA A 191 -11.90 4.59 -1.52
N VAL A 192 -12.50 3.59 -2.16
CA VAL A 192 -13.06 3.72 -3.51
C VAL A 192 -14.54 3.33 -3.55
N ASN A 193 -15.27 3.88 -4.51
CA ASN A 193 -16.67 3.57 -4.76
C ASN A 193 -16.79 2.38 -5.72
N HIS A 194 -16.33 1.20 -5.28
CA HIS A 194 -16.38 -0.07 -6.01
C HIS A 194 -16.76 -1.23 -5.08
N ASN A 195 -16.92 -2.44 -5.63
CA ASN A 195 -17.14 -3.68 -4.85
C ASN A 195 -16.04 -3.88 -3.79
N ASP A 196 -14.80 -3.60 -4.19
CA ASP A 196 -13.66 -3.52 -3.28
C ASP A 196 -13.68 -2.15 -2.63
N ARG A 197 -14.06 -2.08 -1.36
CA ARG A 197 -14.20 -0.81 -0.61
C ARG A 197 -12.90 -0.01 -0.51
N PHE A 198 -11.77 -0.66 -0.75
CA PHE A 198 -10.44 -0.11 -0.67
C PHE A 198 -9.55 -0.69 -1.77
N LEU A 199 -8.77 0.16 -2.43
CA LEU A 199 -7.77 -0.26 -3.42
C LEU A 199 -6.39 0.31 -3.04
N PRO A 200 -5.30 -0.42 -3.30
CA PRO A 200 -3.96 0.11 -3.05
C PRO A 200 -3.66 1.22 -4.06
N ALA A 201 -2.94 2.24 -3.63
CA ALA A 201 -2.67 3.43 -4.44
C ALA A 201 -2.03 3.12 -5.81
N ASN A 202 -1.16 2.10 -5.90
CA ASN A 202 -0.54 1.66 -7.15
C ASN A 202 -1.49 0.96 -8.14
N LYS A 203 -2.72 0.66 -7.73
CA LYS A 203 -3.78 0.10 -8.59
C LYS A 203 -4.81 1.15 -9.00
N ILE A 204 -4.79 2.34 -8.42
CA ILE A 204 -5.70 3.44 -8.77
C ILE A 204 -5.30 4.01 -10.14
N LYS A 205 -6.30 4.30 -10.96
CA LYS A 205 -6.16 4.87 -12.30
C LYS A 205 -7.07 6.09 -12.46
N ALA A 206 -6.75 6.93 -13.45
CA ALA A 206 -7.68 7.96 -13.87
C ALA A 206 -9.03 7.33 -14.24
N HIS A 207 -10.12 8.04 -13.94
CA HIS A 207 -11.52 7.59 -14.04
C HIS A 207 -12.00 6.65 -12.94
N ASP A 208 -11.14 6.18 -12.03
CA ASP A 208 -11.61 5.54 -10.79
C ASP A 208 -12.36 6.55 -9.91
N THR A 209 -13.20 6.07 -9.00
CA THR A 209 -13.97 6.93 -8.09
C THR A 209 -13.53 6.72 -6.65
N VAL A 210 -13.06 7.79 -6.01
CA VAL A 210 -12.61 7.83 -4.62
C VAL A 210 -13.59 8.62 -3.75
N PHE A 211 -13.53 8.45 -2.43
CA PHE A 211 -14.37 9.22 -1.51
C PHE A 211 -13.66 10.43 -0.94
N ILE A 212 -14.30 11.60 -1.06
CA ILE A 212 -13.91 12.83 -0.37
C ILE A 212 -14.88 13.15 0.77
N HIS A 213 -14.40 13.84 1.79
CA HIS A 213 -15.20 14.47 2.83
C HIS A 213 -15.61 15.88 2.39
N HIS A 214 -16.90 16.09 2.23
CA HIS A 214 -17.47 17.39 1.89
C HIS A 214 -18.74 17.65 2.71
N HIS A 215 -18.79 18.77 3.42
CA HIS A 215 -19.90 19.17 4.30
C HIS A 215 -20.41 18.05 5.25
N GLY A 216 -19.50 17.34 5.92
CA GLY A 216 -19.86 16.31 6.90
C GLY A 216 -20.32 14.98 6.30
N ARG A 217 -20.18 14.80 4.97
CA ARG A 217 -20.57 13.58 4.26
C ARG A 217 -19.45 13.09 3.35
N LEU A 218 -19.50 11.81 3.02
CA LEU A 218 -18.66 11.27 1.96
C LEU A 218 -19.34 11.49 0.62
N GLN A 219 -18.55 11.98 -0.34
CA GLN A 219 -18.97 12.20 -1.71
C GLN A 219 -18.02 11.44 -2.65
N PRO A 220 -18.55 10.61 -3.56
CA PRO A 220 -17.73 9.98 -4.60
C PRO A 220 -17.27 11.04 -5.61
N VAL A 221 -15.99 11.01 -5.96
CA VAL A 221 -15.38 11.91 -6.94
C VAL A 221 -14.44 11.13 -7.85
N ILE A 222 -14.39 11.52 -9.11
CA ILE A 222 -13.54 10.91 -10.13
C ILE A 222 -12.08 11.32 -9.93
N VAL A 223 -11.19 10.35 -10.05
CA VAL A 223 -9.74 10.55 -10.13
C VAL A 223 -9.41 11.12 -11.50
N ARG A 224 -8.82 12.32 -11.51
CA ARG A 224 -8.37 13.01 -12.71
C ARG A 224 -7.03 12.45 -13.19
N ASN A 225 -6.09 12.29 -12.28
CA ASN A 225 -4.73 11.87 -12.60
C ASN A 225 -4.09 11.14 -11.42
N VAL A 226 -3.14 10.26 -11.73
CA VAL A 226 -2.27 9.61 -10.76
C VAL A 226 -0.84 9.83 -11.21
N THR A 227 -0.05 10.51 -10.40
CA THR A 227 1.36 10.78 -10.67
C THR A 227 2.23 10.18 -9.59
N GLU A 228 3.49 9.97 -9.90
CA GLU A 228 4.47 9.53 -8.94
C GLU A 228 5.34 10.69 -8.51
N GLU A 229 5.61 10.75 -7.21
CA GLU A 229 6.44 11.78 -6.62
C GLU A 229 7.28 11.22 -5.47
N TYR A 230 8.45 11.80 -5.29
CA TYR A 230 9.35 11.42 -4.21
C TYR A 230 9.34 12.50 -3.15
N LYS A 231 8.98 12.09 -1.93
CA LYS A 231 8.92 12.98 -0.78
C LYS A 231 9.74 12.42 0.37
N VAL A 232 10.23 13.33 1.20
CA VAL A 232 10.92 13.02 2.45
C VAL A 232 9.91 13.15 3.59
N GLY A 233 9.83 12.15 4.45
CA GLY A 233 8.92 12.15 5.58
C GLY A 233 7.67 11.35 5.32
N TYR A 234 7.49 10.28 6.07
CA TYR A 234 6.31 9.43 5.97
C TYR A 234 5.80 8.93 7.32
N PHE A 235 4.48 8.77 7.43
CA PHE A 235 3.80 8.48 8.70
C PHE A 235 2.60 7.56 8.48
N THR A 236 2.32 6.70 9.47
CA THR A 236 1.16 5.78 9.44
C THR A 236 0.37 5.90 10.73
N PRO A 237 -0.55 6.86 10.83
CA PRO A 237 -1.43 6.95 11.99
C PRO A 237 -2.43 5.80 12.00
N MET A 238 -2.84 5.37 13.19
CA MET A 238 -3.87 4.37 13.37
C MET A 238 -4.97 4.90 14.28
N THR A 239 -6.22 4.76 13.81
CA THR A 239 -7.44 5.14 14.54
C THR A 239 -8.21 3.90 14.99
N GLY A 240 -9.24 4.08 15.80
CA GLY A 240 -10.13 3.00 16.22
C GLY A 240 -10.91 2.37 15.07
N GLN A 241 -11.37 3.17 14.10
CA GLN A 241 -12.06 2.72 12.88
C GLN A 241 -11.07 2.18 11.83
N GLY A 242 -9.77 2.42 11.98
CA GLY A 242 -8.77 1.98 11.01
C GLY A 242 -8.83 2.74 9.69
N THR A 243 -9.48 3.90 9.66
CA THR A 243 -9.51 4.84 8.52
C THR A 243 -9.20 6.25 9.01
N ILE A 244 -8.87 7.15 8.08
CA ILE A 244 -8.56 8.54 8.37
C ILE A 244 -8.89 9.42 7.15
N ILE A 245 -9.26 10.68 7.38
CA ILE A 245 -9.45 11.67 6.32
C ILE A 245 -8.20 12.56 6.22
N VAL A 246 -7.50 12.50 5.09
CA VAL A 246 -6.28 13.28 4.80
C VAL A 246 -6.45 14.02 3.49
N ASN A 247 -6.17 15.32 3.47
CA ASN A 247 -6.44 16.23 2.35
C ASN A 247 -7.90 16.13 1.85
N GLY A 248 -8.84 15.92 2.77
CA GLY A 248 -10.25 15.72 2.45
C GLY A 248 -10.56 14.36 1.80
N MET A 249 -9.61 13.46 1.63
CA MET A 249 -9.82 12.14 1.00
C MET A 249 -9.83 11.03 2.06
N ALA A 250 -10.73 10.05 1.91
CA ALA A 250 -10.83 8.93 2.83
C ALA A 250 -9.84 7.82 2.50
N ALA A 251 -9.02 7.44 3.47
CA ALA A 251 -8.02 6.38 3.33
C ALA A 251 -8.08 5.40 4.50
N SER A 252 -7.57 4.20 4.26
CA SER A 252 -7.28 3.22 5.29
C SER A 252 -6.09 3.67 6.14
N CYS A 253 -6.02 3.27 7.41
CA CYS A 253 -4.82 3.36 8.24
C CYS A 253 -3.88 2.17 8.03
N TYR A 254 -4.32 1.15 7.27
CA TYR A 254 -3.63 -0.11 7.04
C TYR A 254 -3.18 -0.27 5.59
N SER A 255 -2.24 -1.20 5.43
CA SER A 255 -1.51 -1.42 4.19
C SER A 255 -0.94 -2.86 4.13
N SER A 256 -1.14 -3.54 2.99
CA SER A 256 -0.58 -4.86 2.66
C SER A 256 -0.73 -5.93 3.77
N VAL A 257 -1.97 -6.32 4.05
CA VAL A 257 -2.28 -7.67 4.56
C VAL A 257 -3.52 -8.19 3.84
N ILE A 258 -3.43 -8.51 2.55
CA ILE A 258 -4.50 -9.10 1.71
C ILE A 258 -5.74 -8.18 1.52
N SER A 259 -6.24 -7.50 2.57
CA SER A 259 -7.32 -6.51 2.58
C SER A 259 -7.27 -5.63 3.84
N HIS A 260 -7.94 -4.47 3.79
CA HIS A 260 -8.20 -3.62 4.97
C HIS A 260 -8.82 -4.42 6.13
N ASP A 261 -9.81 -5.26 5.84
CA ASP A 261 -10.59 -5.98 6.84
C ASP A 261 -9.75 -6.98 7.63
N LEU A 262 -8.82 -7.67 6.99
CA LEU A 262 -7.92 -8.60 7.67
C LEU A 262 -6.96 -7.85 8.60
N ALA A 263 -6.34 -6.77 8.13
CA ALA A 263 -5.47 -5.94 8.96
C ALA A 263 -6.23 -5.36 10.16
N HIS A 264 -7.44 -4.88 9.93
CA HIS A 264 -8.36 -4.41 10.95
C HIS A 264 -8.62 -5.51 11.98
N TYR A 265 -8.98 -6.71 11.54
CA TYR A 265 -9.22 -7.86 12.43
C TYR A 265 -7.98 -8.22 13.27
N MET A 266 -6.81 -8.34 12.66
CA MET A 266 -5.56 -8.68 13.37
C MET A 266 -5.19 -7.64 14.42
N LEU A 267 -5.49 -6.37 14.17
CA LEU A 267 -5.25 -5.27 15.11
C LEU A 267 -6.44 -4.98 16.03
N ALA A 268 -7.47 -5.84 16.07
CA ALA A 268 -8.60 -5.71 16.99
C ALA A 268 -8.21 -5.86 18.48
N PRO A 269 -7.35 -6.82 18.89
CA PRO A 269 -6.94 -6.95 20.30
C PRO A 269 -6.26 -5.68 20.83
N LEU A 270 -5.42 -5.04 20.01
CA LEU A 270 -4.78 -3.78 20.36
C LEU A 270 -5.79 -2.66 20.62
N ARG A 271 -6.78 -2.53 19.73
CA ARG A 271 -7.82 -1.50 19.86
C ARG A 271 -8.74 -1.76 21.05
N TRP A 272 -9.00 -3.03 21.37
CA TRP A 272 -9.74 -3.41 22.57
C TRP A 272 -8.96 -3.05 23.84
N TRP A 273 -7.66 -3.37 23.91
CA TRP A 273 -6.80 -2.99 25.03
C TRP A 273 -6.77 -1.47 25.25
N TYR A 274 -6.63 -0.68 24.19
CA TYR A 274 -6.67 0.77 24.26
C TYR A 274 -7.96 1.29 24.91
N ARG A 275 -9.12 0.79 24.46
CA ARG A 275 -10.43 1.14 25.03
C ARG A 275 -10.55 0.76 26.50
N LEU A 276 -10.04 -0.42 26.87
CA LEU A 276 -10.03 -0.90 28.25
C LEU A 276 -9.14 -0.02 29.14
N ALA A 277 -7.94 0.32 28.68
CA ALA A 277 -7.02 1.17 29.43
C ALA A 277 -7.59 2.58 29.65
N LYS A 278 -8.24 3.15 28.63
CA LYS A 278 -8.98 4.42 28.76
C LYS A 278 -10.12 4.35 29.78
N LEU A 279 -10.81 3.20 29.89
CA LEU A 279 -11.84 2.99 30.92
C LEU A 279 -11.25 3.08 32.34
N PHE A 280 -10.00 2.64 32.53
CA PHE A 280 -9.26 2.75 33.79
C PHE A 280 -8.47 4.05 33.94
N SER A 281 -8.76 5.08 33.12
CA SER A 281 -8.08 6.38 33.14
C SER A 281 -6.55 6.31 32.94
N VAL A 282 -6.07 5.28 32.26
CA VAL A 282 -4.67 5.20 31.84
C VAL A 282 -4.51 6.13 30.63
N GLU A 283 -3.82 7.24 30.83
CA GLU A 283 -3.44 8.15 29.75
C GLU A 283 -2.34 7.49 28.90
N GLN A 284 -2.56 7.42 27.58
CA GLN A 284 -1.60 6.91 26.58
C GLN A 284 -1.06 5.49 26.89
N PRO A 285 -1.89 4.44 26.80
CA PRO A 285 -1.50 3.07 27.13
C PRO A 285 -0.46 2.46 26.19
N PHE A 286 -0.12 3.15 25.10
CA PHE A 286 0.99 2.81 24.23
C PHE A 286 2.06 3.88 24.38
N SER A 287 3.28 3.48 24.74
CA SER A 287 4.42 4.38 24.82
C SER A 287 4.64 5.05 23.47
N TYR A 288 4.31 6.33 23.38
CA TYR A 288 4.66 7.17 22.25
C TYR A 288 6.17 7.44 22.32
N SER A 289 6.94 6.85 21.41
CA SER A 289 8.29 7.34 21.17
C SER A 289 8.19 8.48 20.15
N PRO A 290 8.60 9.71 20.49
CA PRO A 290 8.75 10.79 19.51
C PRO A 290 9.86 10.50 18.49
N ASP A 291 10.71 9.50 18.75
CA ASP A 291 11.82 9.12 17.90
C ASP A 291 11.35 8.37 16.65
N SER A 292 12.01 8.66 15.52
CA SER A 292 11.74 8.03 14.23
C SER A 292 11.84 6.50 14.30
N GLY A 293 10.85 5.78 13.81
CA GLY A 293 10.83 4.33 13.90
C GLY A 293 9.48 3.68 13.59
N ILE A 294 9.53 2.38 13.32
CA ILE A 294 8.35 1.51 13.39
C ILE A 294 8.06 1.27 14.87
N HIS A 295 6.81 1.38 15.29
CA HIS A 295 6.45 1.09 16.68
C HIS A 295 6.81 -0.35 17.05
N TRP A 296 7.25 -0.59 18.30
CA TRP A 296 7.77 -1.89 18.75
C TRP A 296 6.83 -3.06 18.45
N LEU A 297 5.53 -2.84 18.54
CA LEU A 297 4.53 -3.88 18.33
C LEU A 297 4.43 -4.33 16.86
N PRO A 298 4.18 -3.44 15.87
CA PRO A 298 4.35 -3.80 14.46
C PRO A 298 5.72 -4.41 14.15
N GLN A 299 6.79 -3.92 14.79
CA GLN A 299 8.13 -4.47 14.61
C GLN A 299 8.24 -5.93 15.11
N ALA A 300 7.69 -6.24 16.28
CA ALA A 300 7.62 -7.61 16.80
C ALA A 300 6.73 -8.51 15.92
N MET A 301 5.61 -7.99 15.42
CA MET A 301 4.74 -8.72 14.49
C MET A 301 5.45 -9.04 13.17
N LEU A 302 6.22 -8.08 12.62
CA LEU A 302 7.02 -8.30 11.42
C LEU A 302 8.11 -9.35 11.66
N GLN A 303 8.81 -9.28 12.79
CA GLN A 303 9.83 -10.28 13.16
C GLN A 303 9.23 -11.68 13.32
N LEU A 304 8.08 -11.80 13.99
CA LEU A 304 7.36 -13.07 14.10
C LEU A 304 6.92 -13.55 12.70
N THR A 305 6.42 -12.66 11.86
CA THR A 305 6.03 -13.04 10.49
C THR A 305 7.25 -13.53 9.71
N GLU A 306 8.37 -12.81 9.70
CA GLU A 306 9.61 -13.26 9.04
C GLU A 306 10.13 -14.60 9.59
N GLN A 307 9.93 -14.87 10.89
CA GLN A 307 10.34 -16.11 11.55
C GLN A 307 9.42 -17.30 11.22
N TYR A 308 8.11 -17.08 11.07
CA TYR A 308 7.10 -18.15 10.95
C TYR A 308 6.50 -18.28 9.53
N LEU A 309 6.61 -17.28 8.65
CA LEU A 309 6.13 -17.38 7.27
C LEU A 309 6.86 -18.47 6.45
N PRO A 310 8.19 -18.71 6.61
CA PRO A 310 8.86 -19.81 5.94
C PRO A 310 8.32 -21.19 6.34
N SER A 311 7.87 -21.38 7.59
CA SER A 311 7.35 -22.66 8.08
C SER A 311 5.87 -22.90 7.71
N VAL A 312 5.09 -21.84 7.49
CA VAL A 312 3.71 -21.94 6.99
C VAL A 312 3.68 -22.17 5.48
N LEU A 313 4.60 -21.58 4.71
CA LEU A 313 4.69 -21.79 3.26
C LEU A 313 5.28 -23.17 2.90
N THR A 314 6.10 -23.77 3.77
CA THR A 314 6.61 -25.16 3.58
C THR A 314 5.63 -26.24 4.02
N THR A 315 4.64 -25.92 4.86
CA THR A 315 3.59 -26.87 5.29
C THR A 315 2.40 -26.92 4.34
N GLN A 316 2.30 -26.02 3.36
CA GLN A 316 1.33 -26.12 2.25
C GLN A 316 1.90 -26.81 0.99
N SER A 317 3.16 -27.27 1.03
CA SER A 317 3.81 -28.02 -0.06
C SER A 317 4.06 -29.50 0.27
N LEU A 318 3.15 -30.13 1.02
CA LEU A 318 3.09 -31.58 1.23
C LEU A 318 1.66 -32.10 1.02
#